data_AF-A0A3P7ITQ6-F1
#
_entry.id   AF-A0A3P7ITQ6-F1
#
_cell.length_a   1.000
_cell.length_b   1.000
_cell.length_c   1.000
_cell.angle_alpha   90.00
_cell.angle_beta   90.00
_cell.angle_gamma   90.00
#
_symmetry.space_group_name_H-M   'P 1'
#
loop_
_entity.id
_entity.type
_entity.pdbx_description
1 polymer ?
#
loop_
_entity_poly.entity_id
_entity_poly.type
_entity_poly.pdbx_seq_one_letter_code
_entity_poly.pdbx_strand_id
1 'polypeptide(L)'
;VSPVAKIRKLFGGYLRNSISFLNFLGNRITPSYVAFASDTGERMIGDAAKNQLTINPENTVFDAKRLIGRDYNDKTVQHDIPLWPFKIVDKNNKPHVSLNVGKDKKQFTPEEISAMVLGKMKEIAESYLGKEVKHAVVTVPAYFNDAQRQATKDAGTIAGLNVVRIINEPTAAAIAYGLDKKEGERNILVFDLGGGTFDVSMLTIDNGVFEVLATNGDTHLGGEDFDQRVMEYFIKLYKKKTGKDLRKDKRSVQKLRREVEKAKRALSTQHQVKVEVESIMDGEDFSETLTRAKFEELNMDLFRATLKPVQKVLEDSDLKK
;
A
#
# COMPACT_ATOMS: atom_id res chain seq x y z
N VAL A 1 7.58 22.83 -16.71
CA VAL A 1 7.56 23.00 -15.24
C VAL A 1 6.54 22.04 -14.68
N SER A 2 6.96 20.92 -14.10
CA SER A 2 6.05 19.85 -13.65
C SER A 2 6.03 19.81 -12.12
N PRO A 3 4.94 20.27 -11.46
CA PRO A 3 4.76 20.06 -10.04
C PRO A 3 3.97 18.75 -9.83
N VAL A 4 4.60 17.60 -10.04
CA VAL A 4 4.02 16.33 -9.56
C VAL A 4 4.32 16.23 -8.07
N ALA A 5 3.35 16.63 -7.25
CA ALA A 5 3.35 16.29 -5.83
C ALA A 5 3.24 14.76 -5.73
N LYS A 6 4.37 14.08 -5.48
CA LYS A 6 4.38 12.65 -5.15
C LYS A 6 3.75 12.49 -3.77
N ILE A 7 2.45 12.24 -3.74
CA ILE A 7 1.75 11.82 -2.53
C ILE A 7 2.22 10.41 -2.22
N ARG A 8 3.02 10.27 -1.18
CA ARG A 8 3.31 8.98 -0.55
C ARG A 8 2.55 8.97 0.76
N LYS A 9 1.97 7.83 1.15
CA LYS A 9 1.34 7.67 2.47
C LYS A 9 2.38 8.01 3.54
N LEU A 10 2.27 9.21 4.09
CA LEU A 10 3.19 9.80 5.04
C LEU A 10 2.47 9.82 6.38
N PHE A 11 3.13 9.31 7.39
CA PHE A 11 2.76 9.57 8.76
C PHE A 11 3.55 10.80 9.23
N GLY A 12 2.86 11.79 9.75
CA GLY A 12 3.47 13.05 10.16
C GLY A 12 2.59 13.77 11.18
N GLY A 13 3.24 14.55 12.04
CA GLY A 13 2.57 15.51 12.92
C GLY A 13 2.87 16.91 12.44
N TYR A 14 1.92 17.82 12.60
CA TYR A 14 2.12 19.23 12.32
C TYR A 14 2.68 19.92 13.57
N LEU A 15 4.00 20.15 13.59
CA LEU A 15 4.68 20.92 14.65
C LEU A 15 5.53 22.01 14.02
N ARG A 16 5.26 23.26 14.40
CA ARG A 16 6.06 24.44 14.08
C ARG A 16 6.52 24.47 12.60
N ASN A 17 5.57 24.35 11.67
CA ASN A 17 5.78 24.42 10.21
C ASN A 17 6.59 23.28 9.58
N SER A 18 6.71 22.11 10.25
CA SER A 18 7.31 20.91 9.65
C SER A 18 6.33 19.73 9.63
N ILE A 19 6.35 18.96 8.55
CA ILE A 19 5.46 17.82 8.28
C ILE A 19 6.30 16.60 7.87
N SER A 20 6.91 15.90 8.83
CA SER A 20 7.26 14.48 8.71
C SER A 20 8.06 14.00 9.92
N PHE A 21 7.77 12.80 10.40
CA PHE A 21 8.64 12.08 11.33
C PHE A 21 9.49 11.06 10.55
N LEU A 22 10.74 10.85 10.99
CA LEU A 22 11.55 9.73 10.54
C LEU A 22 11.30 8.52 11.45
N ASN A 23 11.27 7.32 10.87
CA ASN A 23 11.22 6.10 11.66
C ASN A 23 12.59 5.78 12.29
N PHE A 24 12.65 4.71 13.09
CA PHE A 24 13.86 4.30 13.82
C PHE A 24 15.07 3.96 12.93
N LEU A 25 14.87 3.78 11.61
CA LEU A 25 15.92 3.56 10.61
C LEU A 25 16.22 4.80 9.76
N GLY A 26 15.64 5.95 10.08
CA GLY A 26 15.81 7.19 9.33
C GLY A 26 14.94 7.32 8.07
N ASN A 27 13.99 6.40 7.85
CA ASN A 27 13.09 6.45 6.70
C ASN A 27 11.87 7.34 6.98
N ARG A 28 11.42 8.09 5.96
CA ARG A 28 10.17 8.91 6.03
C ARG A 28 8.88 8.09 5.94
N ILE A 29 8.98 6.84 5.50
CA ILE A 29 7.85 5.92 5.33
C ILE A 29 8.22 4.59 5.97
N THR A 30 7.24 3.96 6.62
CA THR A 30 7.39 2.63 7.20
C THR A 30 6.53 1.65 6.39
N PRO A 31 7.08 0.51 5.94
CA PRO A 31 6.28 -0.50 5.25
C PRO A 31 5.09 -0.98 6.09
N SER A 32 3.92 -1.16 5.48
CA SER A 32 2.74 -1.73 6.16
C SER A 32 2.82 -3.26 6.22
N TYR A 33 3.85 -3.75 6.90
CA TYR A 33 4.15 -5.17 7.07
C TYR A 33 4.09 -5.53 8.55
N VAL A 34 3.50 -6.68 8.87
CA VAL A 34 3.47 -7.27 10.20
C VAL A 34 3.93 -8.71 10.08
N ALA A 35 4.80 -9.15 10.97
CA ALA A 35 5.23 -10.54 10.96
C ALA A 35 5.44 -11.08 12.37
N PHE A 36 5.34 -12.40 12.51
CA PHE A 36 5.62 -13.09 13.77
C PHE A 36 6.77 -14.06 13.56
N ALA A 37 7.80 -13.98 14.39
CA ALA A 37 8.89 -14.94 14.39
C ALA A 37 8.35 -16.34 14.69
N SER A 38 8.71 -17.31 13.84
CA SER A 38 8.15 -18.66 13.89
C SER A 38 8.51 -19.43 15.17
N ASP A 39 9.64 -19.08 15.80
CA ASP A 39 10.21 -19.74 16.98
C ASP A 39 9.79 -19.06 18.28
N THR A 40 9.93 -17.73 18.37
CA THR A 40 9.67 -16.97 19.61
C THR A 40 8.25 -16.39 19.67
N GLY A 41 7.58 -16.26 18.51
CA GLY A 41 6.33 -15.49 18.41
C GLY A 41 6.52 -13.98 18.53
N GLU A 42 7.76 -13.49 18.52
CA GLU A 42 8.05 -12.06 18.56
C GLU A 42 7.41 -11.34 17.36
N ARG A 43 6.71 -10.25 17.64
CA ARG A 43 6.03 -9.45 16.62
C ARG A 43 6.99 -8.40 16.05
N MET A 44 7.21 -8.47 14.75
CA MET A 44 7.92 -7.47 13.96
C MET A 44 6.93 -6.64 13.14
N ILE A 45 7.20 -5.34 13.02
CA ILE A 45 6.36 -4.41 12.24
C ILE A 45 7.28 -3.50 11.43
N GLY A 46 6.88 -3.14 10.20
CA GLY A 46 7.63 -2.21 9.37
C GLY A 46 8.78 -2.85 8.63
N ASP A 47 9.93 -2.15 8.61
CA ASP A 47 11.12 -2.59 7.89
C ASP A 47 11.62 -3.97 8.36
N ALA A 48 11.57 -4.24 9.67
CA ALA A 48 11.96 -5.54 10.23
C ALA A 48 11.09 -6.69 9.67
N ALA A 49 9.77 -6.50 9.63
CA ALA A 49 8.85 -7.49 9.06
C ALA A 49 9.08 -7.68 7.56
N LYS A 50 9.26 -6.58 6.81
CA LYS A 50 9.52 -6.65 5.37
C LYS A 50 10.83 -7.37 5.04
N ASN A 51 11.89 -7.13 5.81
CA ASN A 51 13.21 -7.70 5.56
C ASN A 51 13.24 -9.24 5.69
N GLN A 52 12.43 -9.81 6.60
CA GLN A 52 12.36 -11.25 6.79
C GLN A 52 11.34 -11.97 5.89
N LEU A 53 10.60 -11.26 5.03
CA LEU A 53 9.55 -11.84 4.17
C LEU A 53 10.02 -13.07 3.38
N THR A 54 11.26 -13.05 2.89
CA THR A 54 11.83 -14.17 2.10
C THR A 54 12.23 -15.37 2.95
N ILE A 55 12.30 -15.23 4.28
CA ILE A 55 12.66 -16.30 5.22
C ILE A 55 11.37 -16.87 5.83
N ASN A 56 10.42 -16.01 6.16
CA ASN A 56 9.19 -16.36 6.85
C ASN A 56 7.94 -15.85 6.10
N PRO A 57 7.70 -16.32 4.87
CA PRO A 57 6.66 -15.75 3.99
C PRO A 57 5.23 -16.01 4.51
N GLU A 58 4.98 -17.15 5.15
CA GLU A 58 3.63 -17.52 5.60
C GLU A 58 3.19 -16.78 6.87
N ASN A 59 4.14 -16.29 7.68
CA ASN A 59 3.84 -15.51 8.88
C ASN A 59 4.18 -14.02 8.72
N THR A 60 4.38 -13.54 7.49
CA THR A 60 4.61 -12.12 7.17
C THR A 60 3.44 -11.58 6.34
N VAL A 61 2.64 -10.73 6.96
CA VAL A 61 1.43 -10.13 6.41
C VAL A 61 1.71 -8.76 5.82
N PHE A 62 1.14 -8.50 4.66
CA PHE A 62 1.10 -7.22 3.98
C PHE A 62 -0.26 -7.06 3.28
N ASP A 63 -0.52 -5.92 2.65
CA ASP A 63 -1.78 -5.64 1.93
C ASP A 63 -3.07 -5.79 2.76
N ALA A 64 -3.00 -5.73 4.08
CA ALA A 64 -4.19 -5.78 4.94
C ALA A 64 -5.24 -4.71 4.58
N LYS A 65 -4.82 -3.58 4.00
CA LYS A 65 -5.71 -2.53 3.48
C LYS A 65 -6.62 -3.01 2.34
N ARG A 66 -6.26 -4.06 1.60
CA ARG A 66 -7.13 -4.68 0.57
C ARG A 66 -8.23 -5.56 1.19
N LEU A 67 -8.05 -6.01 2.44
CA LEU A 67 -9.00 -6.87 3.17
C LEU A 67 -9.92 -6.10 4.13
N ILE A 68 -9.47 -4.97 4.65
CA ILE A 68 -10.17 -4.24 5.72
C ILE A 68 -11.60 -3.86 5.32
N GLY A 69 -12.56 -4.12 6.21
CA GLY A 69 -13.98 -3.84 5.99
C GLY A 69 -14.68 -4.63 4.88
N ARG A 70 -14.02 -5.63 4.27
CA ARG A 70 -14.62 -6.49 3.24
C ARG A 70 -15.19 -7.78 3.82
N ASP A 71 -16.03 -8.42 3.01
CA ASP A 71 -16.49 -9.78 3.25
C ASP A 71 -15.53 -10.79 2.62
N TYR A 72 -15.45 -11.98 3.21
CA TYR A 72 -14.58 -13.05 2.72
C TYR A 72 -14.94 -13.42 1.27
N ASN A 73 -16.24 -13.49 0.96
CA ASN A 73 -16.75 -13.84 -0.36
C ASN A 73 -16.75 -12.68 -1.38
N ASP A 74 -16.22 -11.50 -1.04
CA ASP A 74 -16.03 -10.42 -2.02
C ASP A 74 -15.13 -10.93 -3.17
N LYS A 75 -15.53 -10.66 -4.41
CA LYS A 75 -14.81 -11.10 -5.61
C LYS A 75 -13.36 -10.65 -5.60
N THR A 76 -13.09 -9.46 -5.09
CA THR A 76 -11.72 -8.92 -5.05
C THR A 76 -10.88 -9.61 -3.98
N VAL A 77 -11.48 -9.95 -2.83
CA VAL A 77 -10.83 -10.75 -1.79
C VAL A 77 -10.48 -12.15 -2.33
N GLN A 78 -11.43 -12.81 -2.99
CA GLN A 78 -11.21 -14.13 -3.57
C GLN A 78 -10.14 -14.13 -4.67
N HIS A 79 -10.07 -13.04 -5.45
CA HIS A 79 -9.01 -12.84 -6.44
C HIS A 79 -7.62 -12.67 -5.81
N ASP A 80 -7.52 -11.96 -4.68
CA ASP A 80 -6.23 -11.62 -4.07
C ASP A 80 -5.68 -12.75 -3.17
N ILE A 81 -6.54 -13.55 -2.53
CA ILE A 81 -6.13 -14.70 -1.69
C ILE A 81 -5.03 -15.59 -2.31
N PRO A 82 -5.12 -16.06 -3.57
CA PRO A 82 -4.09 -16.91 -4.17
C PRO A 82 -2.75 -16.19 -4.41
N LEU A 83 -2.70 -14.86 -4.33
CA LEU A 83 -1.49 -14.07 -4.55
C LEU A 83 -0.65 -13.89 -3.28
N TRP A 84 -1.23 -14.14 -2.10
CA TRP A 84 -0.56 -13.98 -0.82
C TRP A 84 0.08 -15.27 -0.32
N PRO A 85 1.26 -15.19 0.33
CA PRO A 85 1.91 -16.37 0.90
C PRO A 85 1.29 -16.84 2.22
N PHE A 86 0.61 -15.95 2.95
CA PHE A 86 -0.06 -16.20 4.22
C PHE A 86 -1.51 -16.67 4.02
N LYS A 87 -2.04 -17.38 5.02
CA LYS A 87 -3.38 -17.98 4.91
C LYS A 87 -4.48 -17.00 5.31
N ILE A 88 -5.48 -16.84 4.46
CA ILE A 88 -6.75 -16.20 4.81
C ILE A 88 -7.81 -17.28 5.09
N VAL A 89 -8.58 -17.11 6.16
CA VAL A 89 -9.68 -18.01 6.56
C VAL A 89 -10.98 -17.23 6.68
N ASP A 90 -12.09 -17.90 6.39
CA ASP A 90 -13.42 -17.35 6.62
C ASP A 90 -13.82 -17.56 8.09
N LYS A 91 -14.34 -16.51 8.71
CA LYS A 91 -15.04 -16.57 9.99
C LYS A 91 -16.29 -15.70 9.88
N ASN A 92 -17.44 -16.33 9.71
CA ASN A 92 -18.74 -15.66 9.55
C ASN A 92 -18.76 -14.65 8.38
N ASN A 93 -18.28 -15.06 7.21
CA ASN A 93 -18.13 -14.25 6.01
C ASN A 93 -17.16 -13.06 6.17
N LYS A 94 -16.25 -13.09 7.15
CA LYS A 94 -15.21 -12.06 7.35
C LYS A 94 -13.82 -12.67 7.19
N PRO A 95 -12.93 -12.06 6.37
CA PRO A 95 -11.60 -12.59 6.16
C PRO A 95 -10.76 -12.40 7.41
N HIS A 96 -10.08 -13.47 7.86
CA HIS A 96 -9.11 -13.42 8.94
C HIS A 96 -7.76 -13.95 8.44
N VAL A 97 -6.68 -13.29 8.85
CA VAL A 97 -5.32 -13.73 8.58
C VAL A 97 -4.91 -14.76 9.63
N SER A 98 -4.57 -15.98 9.20
CA SER A 98 -4.17 -17.06 10.10
C SER A 98 -2.66 -17.25 10.09
N LEU A 99 -2.02 -17.05 11.24
CA LEU A 99 -0.57 -17.05 11.43
C LEU A 99 -0.17 -17.96 12.59
N ASN A 100 1.07 -18.45 12.56
CA ASN A 100 1.70 -19.08 13.72
C ASN A 100 2.41 -18.01 14.55
N VAL A 101 2.04 -17.90 15.83
CA VAL A 101 2.64 -17.00 16.80
C VAL A 101 3.32 -17.86 17.87
N GLY A 102 4.60 -18.13 17.67
CA GLY A 102 5.31 -19.16 18.41
C GLY A 102 4.69 -20.53 18.10
N LYS A 103 4.23 -21.25 19.14
CA LYS A 103 3.60 -22.57 18.99
C LYS A 103 2.10 -22.51 18.68
N ASP A 104 1.48 -21.34 18.85
CA ASP A 104 0.03 -21.19 18.72
C ASP A 104 -0.37 -20.72 17.33
N LYS A 105 -1.47 -21.26 16.81
CA LYS A 105 -2.11 -20.74 15.60
C LYS A 105 -3.12 -19.67 16.00
N LYS A 106 -2.87 -18.42 15.59
CA LYS A 106 -3.75 -17.28 15.84
C LYS A 106 -4.40 -16.81 14.55
N GLN A 107 -5.59 -16.23 14.70
CA GLN A 107 -6.34 -15.60 13.62
C GLN A 107 -6.52 -14.13 13.98
N PHE A 108 -6.16 -13.26 13.06
CA PHE A 108 -6.26 -11.82 13.23
C PHE A 108 -7.22 -11.23 12.21
N THR A 109 -8.03 -10.26 12.61
CA THR A 109 -8.80 -9.47 11.66
C THR A 109 -7.87 -8.51 10.90
N PRO A 110 -8.26 -8.02 9.70
CA PRO A 110 -7.51 -6.98 9.00
C PRO A 110 -7.35 -5.69 9.81
N GLU A 111 -8.32 -5.38 10.67
CA GLU A 111 -8.30 -4.25 11.61
C GLU A 111 -7.20 -4.44 12.66
N GLU A 112 -7.05 -5.64 13.23
CA GLU A 112 -5.97 -5.94 14.19
C GLU A 112 -4.59 -5.84 13.53
N ILE A 113 -4.42 -6.35 12.31
CA ILE A 113 -3.15 -6.19 11.56
C ILE A 113 -2.86 -4.71 11.29
N SER A 114 -3.88 -3.96 10.87
CA SER A 114 -3.74 -2.51 10.63
C SER A 114 -3.46 -1.74 11.91
N ALA A 115 -4.03 -2.16 13.04
CA ALA A 115 -3.79 -1.58 14.37
C ALA A 115 -2.34 -1.78 14.81
N MET A 116 -1.71 -2.92 14.49
CA MET A 116 -0.28 -3.13 14.75
C MET A 116 0.56 -2.12 13.96
N VAL A 117 0.24 -1.87 12.69
CA VAL A 117 0.91 -0.84 11.89
C VAL A 117 0.70 0.55 12.48
N LEU A 118 -0.54 0.92 12.85
CA LEU A 118 -0.85 2.21 13.48
C LEU A 118 -0.15 2.37 14.83
N GLY A 119 -0.08 1.31 15.63
CA GLY A 119 0.68 1.26 16.88
C GLY A 119 2.17 1.55 16.64
N LYS A 120 2.76 0.97 15.58
CA LYS A 120 4.15 1.29 15.22
C LYS A 120 4.33 2.75 14.82
N MET A 121 3.36 3.33 14.11
CA MET A 121 3.41 4.75 13.77
C MET A 121 3.26 5.64 15.00
N LYS A 122 2.38 5.27 15.94
CA LYS A 122 2.26 5.91 17.26
C LYS A 122 3.59 5.88 18.01
N GLU A 123 4.26 4.74 18.12
CA GLU A 123 5.58 4.61 18.75
C GLU A 123 6.63 5.55 18.11
N ILE A 124 6.65 5.65 16.78
CA ILE A 124 7.55 6.55 16.05
C ILE A 124 7.25 8.01 16.42
N ALA A 125 5.98 8.40 16.47
CA ALA A 125 5.58 9.74 16.89
C ALA A 125 6.02 10.02 18.34
N GLU A 126 5.73 9.11 19.26
CA GLU A 126 6.02 9.25 20.68
C GLU A 126 7.52 9.36 20.94
N SER A 127 8.33 8.56 20.24
CA SER A 127 9.79 8.64 20.29
C SER A 127 10.31 9.98 19.80
N TYR A 128 9.70 10.56 18.77
CA TYR A 128 10.10 11.88 18.26
C TYR A 128 9.65 13.01 19.19
N LEU A 129 8.46 12.91 19.77
CA LEU A 129 7.83 13.94 20.58
C LEU A 129 8.24 13.90 22.06
N GLY A 130 8.78 12.78 22.54
CA GLY A 130 9.11 12.56 23.94
C GLY A 130 7.90 12.48 24.87
N LYS A 131 6.70 12.20 24.33
CA LYS A 131 5.44 12.12 25.09
C LYS A 131 4.43 11.21 24.41
N GLU A 132 3.46 10.73 25.18
CA GLU A 132 2.37 9.88 24.70
C GLU A 132 1.49 10.58 23.64
N VAL A 133 1.13 9.85 22.58
CA VAL A 133 0.25 10.31 21.51
C VAL A 133 -1.09 9.59 21.62
N LYS A 134 -2.14 10.36 21.97
CA LYS A 134 -3.49 9.83 22.20
C LYS A 134 -4.46 10.06 21.06
N HIS A 135 -4.21 11.05 20.21
CA HIS A 135 -5.16 11.51 19.19
C HIS A 135 -4.52 11.43 17.81
N ALA A 136 -5.31 10.99 16.83
CA ALA A 136 -4.86 10.92 15.45
C ALA A 136 -5.99 11.29 14.47
N VAL A 137 -5.57 11.77 13.30
CA VAL A 137 -6.39 11.82 12.10
C VAL A 137 -5.84 10.72 11.17
N VAL A 138 -6.70 9.86 10.66
CA VAL A 138 -6.30 8.71 9.83
C VAL A 138 -6.89 8.89 8.44
N THR A 139 -6.06 8.70 7.40
CA THR A 139 -6.48 8.84 6.01
C THR A 139 -7.04 7.53 5.46
N VAL A 140 -8.03 7.63 4.57
CA VAL A 140 -8.59 6.49 3.81
C VAL A 140 -8.77 6.87 2.33
N PRO A 141 -8.81 5.91 1.39
CA PRO A 141 -9.21 6.17 0.01
C PRO A 141 -10.56 6.88 -0.04
N ALA A 142 -10.77 7.75 -1.03
CA ALA A 142 -12.05 8.45 -1.14
C ALA A 142 -13.19 7.44 -1.39
N TYR A 143 -12.89 6.37 -2.14
CA TYR A 143 -13.83 5.30 -2.47
C TYR A 143 -14.08 4.26 -1.37
N PHE A 144 -13.48 4.40 -0.19
CA PHE A 144 -13.84 3.52 0.92
C PHE A 144 -15.31 3.74 1.33
N ASN A 145 -16.05 2.62 1.40
CA ASN A 145 -17.42 2.61 1.90
C ASN A 145 -17.45 2.74 3.44
N ASP A 146 -18.66 2.82 4.00
CA ASP A 146 -18.84 3.00 5.44
C ASP A 146 -18.22 1.88 6.29
N ALA A 147 -18.33 0.62 5.84
CA ALA A 147 -17.74 -0.51 6.53
C ALA A 147 -16.21 -0.43 6.58
N GLN A 148 -15.56 -0.04 5.49
CA GLN A 148 -14.10 0.11 5.41
C GLN A 148 -13.61 1.31 6.23
N ARG A 149 -14.37 2.42 6.25
CA ARG A 149 -14.09 3.59 7.08
C ARG A 149 -14.20 3.25 8.56
N GLN A 150 -15.26 2.56 8.97
CA GLN A 150 -15.45 2.13 10.34
C GLN A 150 -14.36 1.15 10.78
N ALA A 151 -14.06 0.14 9.96
CA ALA A 151 -12.98 -0.82 10.24
C ALA A 151 -11.60 -0.13 10.40
N THR A 152 -11.30 0.88 9.59
CA THR A 152 -10.06 1.67 9.74
C THR A 152 -10.06 2.50 11.03
N LYS A 153 -11.21 3.05 11.42
CA LYS A 153 -11.36 3.75 12.70
C LYS A 153 -11.17 2.80 13.88
N ASP A 154 -11.75 1.61 13.82
CA ASP A 154 -11.61 0.55 14.82
C ASP A 154 -10.14 0.12 14.97
N ALA A 155 -9.40 -0.03 13.86
CA ALA A 155 -7.96 -0.29 13.89
C ALA A 155 -7.20 0.80 14.67
N GLY A 156 -7.57 2.08 14.51
CA GLY A 156 -7.00 3.18 15.30
C GLY A 156 -7.34 3.06 16.79
N THR A 157 -8.58 2.70 17.12
CA THR A 157 -9.00 2.47 18.51
C THR A 157 -8.25 1.30 19.15
N ILE A 158 -8.08 0.18 18.44
CA ILE A 158 -7.30 -0.99 18.89
C ILE A 158 -5.83 -0.60 19.12
N ALA A 159 -5.28 0.31 18.32
CA ALA A 159 -3.93 0.85 18.49
C ALA A 159 -3.81 1.85 19.68
N GLY A 160 -4.88 2.09 20.44
CA GLY A 160 -4.90 3.04 21.55
C GLY A 160 -4.84 4.49 21.10
N LEU A 161 -5.46 4.80 19.94
CA LEU A 161 -5.64 6.15 19.41
C LEU A 161 -7.12 6.53 19.43
N ASN A 162 -7.40 7.74 19.92
CA ASN A 162 -8.65 8.42 19.63
C ASN A 162 -8.58 8.98 18.20
N VAL A 163 -9.30 8.32 17.29
CA VAL A 163 -9.40 8.75 15.88
C VAL A 163 -10.37 9.92 15.80
N VAL A 164 -9.83 11.14 15.88
CA VAL A 164 -10.59 12.39 15.89
C VAL A 164 -11.37 12.58 14.60
N ARG A 165 -10.75 12.17 13.48
CA ARG A 165 -11.37 12.26 12.16
C ARG A 165 -10.77 11.23 11.22
N ILE A 166 -11.62 10.66 10.38
CA ILE A 166 -11.21 9.99 9.15
C ILE A 166 -11.28 11.02 8.03
N ILE A 167 -10.18 11.19 7.28
CA ILE A 167 -10.14 12.10 6.13
C ILE A 167 -9.81 11.33 4.86
N ASN A 168 -10.28 11.81 3.71
CA ASN A 168 -9.95 11.19 2.44
C ASN A 168 -8.48 11.51 2.09
N GLU A 169 -7.75 10.52 1.57
CA GLU A 169 -6.39 10.65 1.05
C GLU A 169 -6.24 11.84 0.07
N PRO A 170 -7.11 12.01 -0.96
CA PRO A 170 -6.99 13.15 -1.86
C PRO A 170 -7.28 14.49 -1.18
N THR A 171 -8.18 14.55 -0.20
CA THR A 171 -8.42 15.78 0.58
C THR A 171 -7.22 16.14 1.45
N ALA A 172 -6.60 15.14 2.08
CA ALA A 172 -5.37 15.35 2.86
C ALA A 172 -4.23 15.89 1.98
N ALA A 173 -4.10 15.36 0.77
CA ALA A 173 -3.14 15.84 -0.21
C ALA A 173 -3.44 17.26 -0.70
N ALA A 174 -4.71 17.58 -0.96
CA ALA A 174 -5.12 18.92 -1.32
C ALA A 174 -4.80 19.93 -0.20
N ILE A 175 -5.09 19.58 1.07
CA ILE A 175 -4.73 20.40 2.23
C ILE A 175 -3.21 20.63 2.26
N ALA A 176 -2.41 19.57 2.09
CA ALA A 176 -0.96 19.68 2.05
C ALA A 176 -0.45 20.59 0.92
N TYR A 177 -1.14 20.64 -0.22
CA TYR A 177 -0.82 21.53 -1.34
C TYR A 177 -1.29 22.98 -1.12
N GLY A 178 -2.48 23.16 -0.55
CA GLY A 178 -3.22 24.42 -0.47
C GLY A 178 -2.97 25.26 0.77
N LEU A 179 -2.37 24.71 1.83
CA LEU A 179 -2.16 25.38 3.13
C LEU A 179 -1.56 26.80 3.03
N ASP A 180 -0.60 27.00 2.12
CA ASP A 180 0.08 28.30 1.94
C ASP A 180 -0.40 29.10 0.72
N LYS A 181 -1.41 28.60 -0.01
CA LYS A 181 -1.88 29.20 -1.26
C LYS A 181 -3.01 30.20 -0.98
N LYS A 182 -2.72 31.48 -1.20
CA LYS A 182 -3.68 32.61 -1.05
C LYS A 182 -4.20 33.14 -2.39
N GLU A 183 -3.98 32.38 -3.47
CA GLU A 183 -4.21 32.83 -4.84
C GLU A 183 -5.64 32.48 -5.32
N GLY A 184 -6.67 33.14 -4.76
CA GLY A 184 -8.07 33.05 -5.22
C GLY A 184 -8.66 31.62 -5.30
N GLU A 185 -9.83 31.51 -5.91
CA GLU A 185 -10.48 30.22 -6.18
C GLU A 185 -9.71 29.41 -7.23
N ARG A 186 -9.46 28.13 -6.96
CA ARG A 186 -8.78 27.20 -7.87
C ARG A 186 -9.38 25.82 -7.87
N ASN A 187 -9.48 25.23 -9.06
CA ASN A 187 -9.77 23.82 -9.24
C ASN A 187 -8.47 23.01 -9.19
N ILE A 188 -8.48 21.91 -8.45
CA ILE A 188 -7.36 21.00 -8.26
C ILE A 188 -7.81 19.58 -8.52
N LEU A 189 -7.15 18.92 -9.46
CA LEU A 189 -7.27 17.50 -9.67
C LEU A 189 -6.15 16.77 -8.91
N VAL A 190 -6.53 15.95 -7.94
CA VAL A 190 -5.62 15.04 -7.24
C VAL A 190 -5.67 13.69 -7.93
N PHE A 191 -4.50 13.20 -8.36
CA PHE A 191 -4.30 11.86 -8.92
C PHE A 191 -3.42 11.07 -7.94
N ASP A 192 -4.02 10.15 -7.19
CA ASP A 192 -3.34 9.33 -6.17
C ASP A 192 -3.31 7.87 -6.59
N LEU A 193 -2.18 7.42 -7.14
CA LEU A 193 -1.94 6.02 -7.51
C LEU A 193 -0.94 5.40 -6.53
N GLY A 194 -1.49 4.72 -5.52
CA GLY A 194 -0.72 4.12 -4.43
C GLY A 194 -0.24 2.70 -4.72
N GLY A 195 0.11 1.98 -3.65
CA GLY A 195 0.54 0.57 -3.74
C GLY A 195 -0.59 -0.39 -4.12
N GLY A 196 -1.84 -0.09 -3.75
CA GLY A 196 -2.97 -0.97 -4.09
C GLY A 196 -4.33 -0.29 -4.19
N THR A 197 -4.35 1.04 -4.21
CA THR A 197 -5.55 1.84 -4.42
C THR A 197 -5.23 2.97 -5.38
N PHE A 198 -6.21 3.35 -6.20
CA PHE A 198 -6.16 4.47 -7.11
C PHE A 198 -7.36 5.38 -6.85
N ASP A 199 -7.12 6.65 -6.54
CA ASP A 199 -8.15 7.65 -6.33
C ASP A 199 -7.86 8.88 -7.21
N VAL A 200 -8.91 9.42 -7.82
CA VAL A 200 -8.92 10.71 -8.49
C VAL A 200 -9.97 11.58 -7.83
N SER A 201 -9.66 12.84 -7.53
CA SER A 201 -10.65 13.77 -6.99
C SER A 201 -10.45 15.16 -7.56
N MET A 202 -11.56 15.80 -7.93
CA MET A 202 -11.61 17.23 -8.24
C MET A 202 -12.02 17.97 -6.98
N LEU A 203 -11.24 18.99 -6.62
CA LEU A 203 -11.50 19.85 -5.48
C LEU A 203 -11.44 21.31 -5.90
N THR A 204 -12.26 22.15 -5.29
CA THR A 204 -12.09 23.60 -5.27
C THR A 204 -11.37 24.00 -4.00
N ILE A 205 -10.43 24.93 -4.12
CA ILE A 205 -9.86 25.65 -2.99
C ILE A 205 -10.17 27.12 -3.16
N ASP A 206 -10.78 27.72 -2.15
CA ASP A 206 -10.89 29.16 -2.02
C ASP A 206 -10.58 29.59 -0.58
N ASN A 207 -9.53 30.40 -0.41
CA ASN A 207 -9.12 30.97 0.88
C ASN A 207 -9.03 29.96 2.05
N GLY A 208 -8.54 28.74 1.78
CA GLY A 208 -8.39 27.68 2.78
C GLY A 208 -9.65 26.85 3.03
N VAL A 209 -10.75 27.14 2.33
CA VAL A 209 -11.92 26.25 2.24
C VAL A 209 -11.66 25.25 1.12
N PHE A 210 -11.85 23.97 1.43
CA PHE A 210 -11.68 22.86 0.51
C PHE A 210 -13.03 22.18 0.30
N GLU A 211 -13.49 22.09 -0.94
CA GLU A 211 -14.70 21.37 -1.31
C GLU A 211 -14.36 20.31 -2.35
N VAL A 212 -14.89 19.10 -2.16
CA VAL A 212 -14.72 17.99 -3.11
C VAL A 212 -15.89 18.06 -4.08
N LEU A 213 -15.61 18.34 -5.36
CA LEU A 213 -16.63 18.40 -6.40
C LEU A 213 -17.01 17.01 -6.89
N ALA A 214 -16.00 16.17 -7.17
CA ALA A 214 -16.21 14.82 -7.68
C ALA A 214 -15.05 13.91 -7.25
N THR A 215 -15.33 12.63 -7.12
CA THR A 215 -14.32 11.61 -6.83
C THR A 215 -14.59 10.38 -7.69
N ASN A 216 -13.54 9.77 -8.23
CA ASN A 216 -13.59 8.49 -8.93
C ASN A 216 -12.34 7.65 -8.62
N GLY A 217 -12.35 6.34 -8.83
CA GLY A 217 -11.18 5.52 -8.48
C GLY A 217 -11.38 4.02 -8.62
N ASP A 218 -10.36 3.28 -8.19
CA ASP A 218 -10.34 1.83 -8.10
C ASP A 218 -9.65 1.39 -6.79
N THR A 219 -10.40 0.69 -5.95
CA THR A 219 -9.93 0.24 -4.62
C THR A 219 -8.99 -0.97 -4.67
N HIS A 220 -8.66 -1.49 -5.86
CA HIS A 220 -7.76 -2.63 -6.06
C HIS A 220 -6.77 -2.46 -7.21
N LEU A 221 -6.46 -1.22 -7.59
CA LEU A 221 -5.44 -0.91 -8.59
C LEU A 221 -4.27 -0.15 -7.96
N GLY A 222 -3.04 -0.64 -8.15
CA GLY A 222 -1.85 0.08 -7.72
C GLY A 222 -0.52 -0.59 -8.08
N GLY A 223 0.53 -0.13 -7.42
CA GLY A 223 1.90 -0.59 -7.63
C GLY A 223 2.13 -2.10 -7.46
N GLU A 224 1.38 -2.78 -6.61
CA GLU A 224 1.47 -4.23 -6.39
C GLU A 224 0.94 -5.02 -7.60
N ASP A 225 -0.07 -4.50 -8.29
CA ASP A 225 -0.59 -5.13 -9.51
C ASP A 225 0.46 -5.07 -10.62
N PHE A 226 1.20 -3.95 -10.69
CA PHE A 226 2.30 -3.81 -11.65
C PHE A 226 3.45 -4.78 -11.36
N ASP A 227 3.78 -4.97 -10.08
CA ASP A 227 4.77 -5.96 -9.66
C ASP A 227 4.30 -7.37 -10.04
N GLN A 228 3.03 -7.69 -9.81
CA GLN A 228 2.46 -8.99 -10.14
C GLN A 228 2.54 -9.29 -11.65
N ARG A 229 2.29 -8.32 -12.54
CA ARG A 229 2.45 -8.50 -14.00
C ARG A 229 3.89 -8.85 -14.39
N VAL A 230 4.86 -8.19 -13.77
CA VAL A 230 6.29 -8.43 -14.01
C VAL A 230 6.74 -9.78 -13.43
N MET A 231 6.28 -10.12 -12.22
CA MET A 231 6.52 -11.42 -11.61
C MET A 231 5.99 -12.56 -12.50
N GLU A 232 4.76 -12.45 -12.99
CA GLU A 232 4.16 -13.44 -13.88
C GLU A 232 4.94 -13.60 -15.19
N TYR A 233 5.45 -12.50 -15.76
CA TYR A 233 6.35 -12.54 -16.91
C TYR A 233 7.63 -13.33 -16.60
N PHE A 234 8.31 -13.03 -15.48
CA PHE A 234 9.55 -13.70 -15.12
C PHE A 234 9.37 -15.15 -14.69
N ILE A 235 8.29 -15.50 -14.01
CA ILE A 235 7.96 -16.89 -13.66
C ILE A 235 7.77 -17.72 -14.93
N LYS A 236 7.05 -17.19 -15.93
CA LYS A 236 6.87 -17.86 -17.23
C LYS A 236 8.19 -17.99 -17.98
N LEU A 237 9.02 -16.95 -17.96
CA LEU A 237 10.34 -16.96 -18.59
C LEU A 237 11.27 -17.99 -17.95
N TYR A 238 11.33 -18.03 -16.61
CA TYR A 238 12.12 -19.02 -15.87
C TYR A 238 11.67 -20.44 -16.19
N LYS A 239 10.35 -20.71 -16.13
CA LYS A 239 9.79 -22.02 -16.49
C LYS A 239 10.11 -22.44 -17.91
N LYS A 240 10.10 -21.50 -18.87
CA LYS A 240 10.49 -21.76 -20.26
C LYS A 240 11.98 -22.12 -20.38
N LYS A 241 12.86 -21.47 -19.61
CA LYS A 241 14.32 -21.69 -19.67
C LYS A 241 14.77 -22.94 -18.92
N THR A 242 14.19 -23.23 -17.75
CA THR A 242 14.67 -24.28 -16.84
C THR A 242 13.72 -25.47 -16.70
N GLY A 243 12.48 -25.35 -17.19
CA GLY A 243 11.42 -26.34 -16.97
C GLY A 243 10.80 -26.31 -15.56
N LYS A 244 11.33 -25.50 -14.63
CA LYS A 244 10.90 -25.45 -13.23
C LYS A 244 9.89 -24.32 -12.98
N ASP A 245 8.91 -24.55 -12.11
CA ASP A 245 7.87 -23.55 -11.80
C ASP A 245 8.12 -22.92 -10.42
N LEU A 246 8.52 -21.64 -10.42
CA LEU A 246 8.81 -20.89 -9.19
C LEU A 246 7.62 -20.85 -8.22
N ARG A 247 6.38 -20.97 -8.71
CA ARG A 247 5.18 -20.92 -7.86
C ARG A 247 5.10 -22.04 -6.83
N LYS A 248 5.90 -23.11 -6.99
CA LYS A 248 5.98 -24.22 -6.06
C LYS A 248 6.78 -23.89 -4.78
N ASP A 249 7.59 -22.83 -4.81
CA ASP A 249 8.35 -22.37 -3.63
C ASP A 249 8.00 -20.92 -3.29
N LYS A 250 7.29 -20.75 -2.16
CA LYS A 250 6.90 -19.43 -1.64
C LYS A 250 8.11 -18.53 -1.40
N ARG A 251 9.25 -19.09 -0.97
CA ARG A 251 10.49 -18.34 -0.74
C ARG A 251 11.02 -17.77 -2.05
N SER A 252 11.09 -18.58 -3.10
CA SER A 252 11.49 -18.13 -4.44
C SER A 252 10.60 -17.01 -4.96
N VAL A 253 9.28 -17.16 -4.82
CA VAL A 253 8.30 -16.14 -5.25
C VAL A 253 8.52 -14.83 -4.50
N GLN A 254 8.75 -14.85 -3.19
CA GLN A 254 9.00 -13.63 -2.42
C GLN A 254 10.37 -13.00 -2.72
N LYS A 255 11.41 -13.82 -2.97
CA LYS A 255 12.71 -13.31 -3.43
C LYS A 255 12.53 -12.55 -4.76
N LEU A 256 11.80 -13.14 -5.71
CA LEU A 256 11.49 -12.48 -6.98
C LEU A 256 10.68 -11.20 -6.80
N ARG A 257 9.62 -11.21 -5.98
CA ARG A 257 8.81 -10.01 -5.67
C ARG A 257 9.68 -8.85 -5.20
N ARG A 258 10.59 -9.11 -4.25
CA ARG A 258 11.49 -8.08 -3.70
C ARG A 258 12.35 -7.43 -4.77
N GLU A 259 12.95 -8.22 -5.66
CA GLU A 259 13.81 -7.69 -6.72
C GLU A 259 13.02 -7.04 -7.86
N VAL A 260 11.79 -7.51 -8.12
CA VAL A 260 10.85 -6.87 -9.04
C VAL A 260 10.41 -5.49 -8.54
N GLU A 261 10.06 -5.33 -7.27
CA GLU A 261 9.68 -4.03 -6.69
C GLU A 261 10.84 -3.02 -6.82
N LYS A 262 12.07 -3.45 -6.54
CA LYS A 262 13.28 -2.64 -6.73
C LYS A 262 13.49 -2.27 -8.19
N ALA A 263 13.33 -3.22 -9.11
CA ALA A 263 13.44 -3.00 -10.54
C ALA A 263 12.41 -1.98 -11.05
N LYS A 264 11.14 -2.10 -10.65
CA LYS A 264 10.08 -1.12 -10.94
C LYS A 264 10.48 0.29 -10.50
N ARG A 265 11.01 0.42 -9.28
CA ARG A 265 11.48 1.72 -8.74
C ARG A 265 12.64 2.28 -9.57
N ALA A 266 13.61 1.45 -9.95
CA ALA A 266 14.74 1.86 -10.79
C ALA A 266 14.30 2.31 -12.20
N LEU A 267 13.35 1.59 -12.81
CA LEU A 267 12.81 1.92 -14.14
C LEU A 267 12.05 3.25 -14.19
N SER A 268 11.69 3.82 -13.05
CA SER A 268 11.11 5.18 -12.99
C SER A 268 12.12 6.27 -13.42
N THR A 269 13.42 5.98 -13.40
CA THR A 269 14.48 6.91 -13.83
C THR A 269 15.42 6.30 -14.87
N GLN A 270 15.52 4.97 -14.94
CA GLN A 270 16.38 4.24 -15.87
C GLN A 270 15.58 3.59 -17.01
N HIS A 271 16.23 3.33 -18.16
CA HIS A 271 15.58 2.66 -19.29
C HIS A 271 15.62 1.12 -19.20
N GLN A 272 16.55 0.56 -18.43
CA GLN A 272 16.65 -0.87 -18.17
C GLN A 272 17.33 -1.12 -16.82
N VAL A 273 17.08 -2.29 -16.24
CA VAL A 273 17.68 -2.75 -14.98
C VAL A 273 17.84 -4.26 -15.01
N LYS A 274 18.89 -4.77 -14.36
CA LYS A 274 19.10 -6.21 -14.19
C LYS A 274 18.38 -6.68 -12.93
N VAL A 275 17.56 -7.72 -13.05
CA VAL A 275 16.86 -8.39 -11.95
C VAL A 275 17.65 -9.64 -11.60
N GLU A 276 18.30 -9.61 -10.44
CA GLU A 276 19.20 -10.68 -10.00
C GLU A 276 18.73 -11.27 -8.69
N VAL A 277 18.56 -12.59 -8.64
CA VAL A 277 18.16 -13.33 -7.45
C VAL A 277 19.09 -14.53 -7.28
N GLU A 278 19.93 -14.49 -6.25
CA GLU A 278 20.80 -15.61 -5.91
C GLU A 278 20.01 -16.80 -5.36
N SER A 279 20.39 -18.00 -5.82
CA SER A 279 19.79 -19.27 -5.43
C SER A 279 18.27 -19.17 -5.41
N ILE A 280 17.68 -18.78 -6.55
CA ILE A 280 16.23 -18.57 -6.66
C ILE A 280 15.50 -19.88 -6.40
N MET A 281 16.01 -21.00 -6.92
CA MET A 281 15.45 -22.35 -6.78
C MET A 281 16.55 -23.38 -7.04
N ASP A 282 16.64 -24.41 -6.21
CA ASP A 282 17.63 -25.51 -6.31
C ASP A 282 19.10 -25.07 -6.44
N GLY A 283 19.46 -23.93 -5.86
CA GLY A 283 20.83 -23.37 -5.94
C GLY A 283 21.16 -22.66 -7.25
N GLU A 284 20.23 -22.59 -8.22
CA GLU A 284 20.40 -21.83 -9.45
C GLU A 284 20.14 -20.34 -9.23
N ASP A 285 20.97 -19.48 -9.83
CA ASP A 285 20.74 -18.05 -9.83
C ASP A 285 19.77 -17.64 -10.95
N PHE A 286 19.03 -16.56 -10.71
CA PHE A 286 18.20 -15.89 -11.71
C PHE A 286 18.82 -14.55 -12.07
N SER A 287 18.98 -14.27 -13.36
CA SER A 287 19.56 -13.02 -13.83
C SER A 287 18.96 -12.63 -15.18
N GLU A 288 18.06 -11.65 -15.18
CA GLU A 288 17.36 -11.20 -16.39
C GLU A 288 17.34 -9.68 -16.48
N THR A 289 17.33 -9.13 -17.69
CA THR A 289 17.17 -7.68 -17.89
C THR A 289 15.70 -7.33 -18.07
N LEU A 290 15.21 -6.35 -17.31
CA LEU A 290 13.91 -5.70 -17.51
C LEU A 290 14.12 -4.34 -18.15
N THR A 291 13.51 -4.09 -19.31
CA THR A 291 13.48 -2.76 -19.93
C THR A 291 12.21 -2.00 -19.50
N ARG A 292 12.27 -0.66 -19.50
CA ARG A 292 11.10 0.19 -19.27
C ARG A 292 10.00 -0.09 -20.29
N ALA A 293 10.36 -0.24 -21.56
CA ALA A 293 9.41 -0.58 -22.62
C ALA A 293 8.67 -1.90 -22.33
N LYS A 294 9.38 -2.93 -21.86
CA LYS A 294 8.73 -4.19 -21.49
C LYS A 294 7.84 -4.05 -20.26
N PHE A 295 8.28 -3.30 -19.25
CA PHE A 295 7.46 -2.97 -18.07
C PHE A 295 6.17 -2.25 -18.46
N GLU A 296 6.25 -1.27 -19.35
CA GLU A 296 5.09 -0.53 -19.87
C GLU A 296 4.16 -1.42 -20.69
N GLU A 297 4.71 -2.28 -21.56
CA GLU A 297 3.94 -3.25 -22.34
C GLU A 297 3.12 -4.19 -21.44
N LEU A 298 3.73 -4.73 -20.38
CA LEU A 298 3.08 -5.66 -19.43
C LEU A 298 1.93 -5.02 -18.62
N ASN A 299 1.92 -3.69 -18.53
CA ASN A 299 1.01 -2.92 -17.68
C ASN A 299 0.14 -1.92 -18.45
N MET A 300 0.21 -1.92 -19.78
CA MET A 300 -0.40 -0.87 -20.62
C MET A 300 -1.92 -0.77 -20.42
N ASP A 301 -2.60 -1.91 -20.25
CA ASP A 301 -4.03 -1.95 -19.95
C ASP A 301 -4.36 -1.30 -18.60
N LEU A 302 -3.56 -1.59 -17.57
CA LEU A 302 -3.72 -1.00 -16.24
C LEU A 302 -3.42 0.51 -16.24
N PHE A 303 -2.37 0.93 -16.96
CA PHE A 303 -2.05 2.35 -17.10
C PHE A 303 -3.15 3.13 -17.82
N ARG A 304 -3.68 2.58 -18.92
CA ARG A 304 -4.80 3.20 -19.64
C ARG A 304 -6.09 3.21 -18.80
N ALA A 305 -6.31 2.21 -17.96
CA ALA A 305 -7.47 2.16 -17.07
C ALA A 305 -7.51 3.36 -16.11
N THR A 306 -6.35 3.92 -15.74
CA THR A 306 -6.28 5.11 -14.86
C THR A 306 -6.93 6.37 -15.46
N LEU A 307 -7.06 6.45 -16.79
CA LEU A 307 -7.66 7.61 -17.45
C LEU A 307 -9.19 7.64 -17.33
N LYS A 308 -9.84 6.49 -17.12
CA LYS A 308 -11.31 6.42 -17.02
C LYS A 308 -11.82 7.16 -15.77
N PRO A 309 -11.27 6.95 -14.56
CA PRO A 309 -11.62 7.76 -13.39
C PRO A 309 -11.36 9.25 -13.58
N VAL A 310 -10.28 9.63 -14.27
CA VAL A 310 -9.99 11.04 -14.58
C VAL A 310 -11.08 11.67 -15.44
N GLN A 311 -11.51 10.99 -16.51
CA GLN A 311 -12.58 11.45 -17.39
C GLN A 311 -13.90 11.61 -16.63
N LYS A 312 -14.28 10.62 -15.81
CA LYS A 312 -15.49 10.67 -14.99
C LYS A 312 -15.48 11.82 -13.99
N VAL A 313 -14.36 12.03 -13.28
CA VAL A 313 -14.24 13.15 -12.34
C VAL A 313 -14.41 14.50 -13.05
N LEU A 314 -13.89 14.65 -14.26
CA LEU A 314 -14.06 15.88 -15.03
C LEU A 314 -15.51 16.10 -15.46
N GLU A 315 -16.19 15.04 -15.91
CA GLU A 315 -17.61 15.06 -16.28
C GLU A 315 -18.51 15.36 -15.07
N ASP A 316 -18.31 14.65 -13.96
CA ASP A 316 -19.12 14.77 -12.74
C ASP A 316 -18.85 16.08 -11.98
N SER A 317 -17.74 16.78 -12.27
CA SER A 317 -17.39 18.03 -11.58
C SER A 317 -18.11 19.28 -12.11
N ASP A 318 -18.90 19.15 -13.19
CA ASP A 318 -19.63 20.25 -13.85
C ASP A 318 -18.79 21.50 -14.17
N LEU A 319 -17.46 21.34 -14.20
CA LEU A 319 -16.55 22.41 -14.56
C LEU A 319 -16.67 22.68 -16.07
N LYS A 320 -17.03 23.93 -16.42
CA LYS A 320 -17.08 24.36 -17.82
C LYS A 320 -15.71 24.15 -18.47
N LYS A 321 -15.70 23.43 -19.60
CA LYS A 321 -14.52 23.27 -20.48
C LYS A 321 -14.05 24.60 -21.02
#